data_AF-A0A4P6UZP1-F1
#
_entry.id   AF-A0A4P6UZP1-F1
#
_cell.length_a   1.000
_cell.length_b   1.000
_cell.length_c   1.000
_cell.angle_alpha   90.00
_cell.angle_beta   90.00
_cell.angle_gamma   90.00
#
_symmetry.space_group_name_H-M   'P 1'
#
loop_
_entity.id
_entity.type
_entity.pdbx_description
1 polymer ?
#
loop_
_entity_poly.entity_id
_entity_poly.type
_entity_poly.pdbx_seq_one_letter_code
_entity_poly.pdbx_strand_id
1 'polypeptide(L)'
;MNNNDNPIDPIDVQVGGDADPGGIAQTITSEDIQALLLSPDPVDTRLEALKQMRAELEARAAADRGEEFAPLIAEIDDAIAQLSGGEALG
;
A
#
# COMPACT_ATOMS: atom_id res chain seq x y z
N MET A 1 -18.14 -9.21 48.45
CA MET A 1 -16.82 -8.59 48.23
C MET A 1 -16.09 -9.39 47.17
N ASN A 2 -15.50 -8.66 46.24
CA ASN A 2 -14.89 -9.06 44.98
C ASN A 2 -13.60 -9.88 45.20
N ASN A 3 -13.15 -10.65 44.20
CA ASN A 3 -12.00 -10.27 43.37
C ASN A 3 -11.70 -11.34 42.31
N ASN A 4 -11.67 -10.87 41.06
CA ASN A 4 -11.28 -11.59 39.87
C ASN A 4 -9.80 -11.92 39.91
N ASP A 5 -9.42 -13.18 39.71
CA ASP A 5 -8.04 -13.55 39.41
C ASP A 5 -8.05 -14.44 38.16
N ASN A 6 -7.81 -13.79 37.02
CA ASN A 6 -7.63 -14.43 35.74
C ASN A 6 -6.15 -14.28 35.37
N PRO A 7 -5.32 -15.32 35.51
CA PRO A 7 -3.97 -15.28 35.00
C PRO A 7 -4.02 -15.51 33.49
N ILE A 8 -4.25 -14.44 32.72
CA ILE A 8 -3.93 -14.47 31.29
C ILE A 8 -2.41 -14.34 31.18
N ASP A 9 -1.78 -15.46 30.87
CA ASP A 9 -0.39 -15.56 30.48
C ASP A 9 -0.10 -14.56 29.34
N PRO A 10 0.98 -13.76 29.39
CA PRO A 10 1.34 -12.88 28.29
C PRO A 10 1.73 -13.77 27.10
N ILE A 11 0.83 -13.85 26.11
CA ILE A 11 1.17 -14.43 24.82
C ILE A 11 2.35 -13.61 24.29
N ASP A 12 3.53 -14.24 24.30
CA ASP A 12 4.69 -13.87 23.52
C ASP A 12 4.23 -13.87 22.06
N VAL A 13 3.74 -12.73 21.59
CA VAL A 13 3.41 -12.51 20.20
C VAL A 13 4.72 -12.48 19.45
N GLN A 14 5.15 -13.69 19.10
CA GLN A 14 6.13 -14.01 18.09
C GLN A 14 5.96 -13.01 16.95
N VAL A 15 6.92 -12.08 16.86
CA VAL A 15 7.15 -11.19 15.74
C VAL A 15 6.95 -12.01 14.48
N GLY A 16 5.83 -11.74 13.79
CA GLY A 16 5.53 -12.31 12.50
C GLY A 16 6.67 -11.94 11.58
N GLY A 17 7.42 -12.96 11.18
CA GLY A 17 8.43 -12.85 10.15
C GLY A 17 7.81 -12.25 8.90
N ASP A 18 8.58 -11.39 8.28
CA ASP A 18 8.57 -11.04 6.86
C ASP A 18 7.59 -11.86 6.00
N ALA A 19 6.67 -11.17 5.35
CA ALA A 19 5.62 -11.66 4.45
C ALA A 19 4.28 -12.05 5.10
N ASP A 20 3.49 -11.04 5.45
CA ASP A 20 2.03 -11.14 5.43
C ASP A 20 1.52 -10.62 4.06
N PRO A 21 1.20 -11.47 3.07
CA PRO A 21 0.39 -11.07 1.92
C PRO A 21 -1.12 -11.20 2.20
N GLY A 22 -1.52 -11.33 3.48
CA GLY A 22 -2.86 -11.66 3.92
C GLY A 22 -3.60 -10.54 4.66
N GLY A 23 -3.12 -9.30 4.58
CA GLY A 23 -3.88 -8.15 5.03
C GLY A 23 -5.06 -7.93 4.09
N ILE A 24 -6.30 -8.01 4.61
CA ILE A 24 -7.51 -7.37 4.05
C ILE A 24 -7.11 -6.37 2.97
N ALA A 25 -7.25 -6.77 1.70
CA ALA A 25 -6.71 -6.04 0.58
C ALA A 25 -7.30 -4.63 0.64
N GLN A 26 -6.53 -3.67 1.19
CA GLN A 26 -7.08 -2.36 1.44
C GLN A 26 -7.42 -1.75 0.08
N THR A 27 -8.53 -1.02 0.04
CA THR A 27 -8.89 -0.29 -1.17
C THR A 27 -7.82 0.77 -1.36
N ILE A 28 -6.98 0.58 -2.38
CA ILE A 28 -6.09 1.64 -2.84
C ILE A 28 -6.95 2.81 -3.32
N THR A 29 -6.72 3.99 -2.77
CA THR A 29 -7.40 5.22 -3.17
C THR A 29 -6.41 6.26 -3.72
N SER A 30 -6.94 7.27 -4.40
CA SER A 30 -6.16 8.44 -4.81
C SER A 30 -5.48 9.14 -3.62
N GLU A 31 -6.09 9.12 -2.43
CA GLU A 31 -5.49 9.67 -1.20
C GLU A 31 -4.25 8.89 -0.78
N ASP A 32 -4.25 7.56 -0.89
CA ASP A 32 -3.07 6.73 -0.58
C ASP A 32 -1.90 7.03 -1.53
N ILE A 33 -2.20 7.20 -2.82
CA ILE A 33 -1.21 7.53 -3.86
C ILE A 33 -0.57 8.89 -3.55
N GLN A 34 -1.39 9.89 -3.23
CA GLN A 34 -0.92 11.24 -2.87
C GLN A 34 -0.16 11.25 -1.54
N ALA A 35 -0.59 10.46 -0.56
CA ALA A 35 0.11 10.32 0.71
C ALA A 35 1.52 9.77 0.53
N LEU A 36 1.70 8.75 -0.33
CA LEU A 36 3.02 8.25 -0.68
C LEU A 36 3.85 9.30 -1.42
N LEU A 37 3.26 10.03 -2.36
CA LEU A 37 3.96 11.07 -3.11
C LEU A 37 4.53 12.16 -2.18
N LEU A 38 3.74 12.57 -1.19
CA LEU A 38 4.09 13.60 -0.19
C LEU A 38 4.85 13.05 1.02
N SER A 39 5.03 11.73 1.11
CA SER A 39 5.69 11.10 2.27
C SER A 39 7.14 11.57 2.40
N PRO A 40 7.66 11.76 3.63
CA PRO A 40 9.07 12.05 3.87
C PRO A 40 10.02 10.88 3.55
N ASP A 41 9.48 9.73 3.13
CA ASP A 41 10.26 8.54 2.76
C ASP A 41 11.22 8.78 1.58
N PRO A 42 12.27 7.94 1.45
CA PRO A 42 13.19 7.99 0.30
C PRO A 42 12.42 7.85 -1.02
N VAL A 43 12.91 8.50 -2.07
CA VAL A 43 12.30 8.41 -3.42
C VAL A 43 12.20 6.96 -3.87
N ASP A 44 13.27 6.18 -3.71
CA ASP A 44 13.29 4.76 -4.07
C ASP A 44 12.21 3.95 -3.33
N THR A 45 12.06 4.16 -2.02
CA THR A 45 11.02 3.50 -1.21
C THR A 45 9.62 3.87 -1.67
N ARG A 46 9.38 5.15 -1.98
CA ARG A 46 8.09 5.61 -2.52
C ARG A 46 7.80 5.02 -3.89
N LEU A 47 8.81 4.95 -4.77
CA LEU A 47 8.70 4.34 -6.09
C LEU A 47 8.39 2.85 -6.01
N GLU A 48 9.02 2.12 -5.10
CA GLU A 48 8.74 0.71 -4.86
C GLU A 48 7.29 0.52 -4.37
N ALA A 49 6.85 1.31 -3.40
CA ALA A 49 5.47 1.26 -2.89
C ALA A 49 4.43 1.54 -3.99
N LEU A 50 4.63 2.57 -4.81
CA LEU A 50 3.75 2.89 -5.95
C LEU A 50 3.72 1.76 -6.98
N LYS A 51 4.86 1.13 -7.28
CA LYS A 51 4.91 -0.04 -8.18
C LYS A 51 4.16 -1.24 -7.62
N GLN A 52 4.22 -1.48 -6.31
CA GLN A 52 3.44 -2.53 -5.64
C GLN A 52 1.93 -2.24 -5.76
N MET A 53 1.50 -1.01 -5.52
CA MET A 53 0.10 -0.59 -5.67
C MET A 53 -0.40 -0.77 -7.11
N ARG A 54 0.41 -0.40 -8.10
CA ARG A 54 0.10 -0.59 -9.52
C ARG A 54 -0.13 -2.07 -9.85
N ALA A 55 0.79 -2.94 -9.41
CA ALA A 55 0.69 -4.37 -9.65
C ALA A 55 -0.55 -4.99 -8.98
N GLU A 56 -0.93 -4.52 -7.79
CA GLU A 56 -2.15 -4.95 -7.12
C GLU A 56 -3.41 -4.55 -7.90
N LEU A 57 -3.50 -3.29 -8.34
CA LEU A 57 -4.63 -2.80 -9.13
C LEU A 57 -4.74 -3.51 -10.49
N GLU A 58 -3.61 -3.78 -11.15
CA GLU A 58 -3.60 -4.56 -12.39
C GLU A 58 -4.08 -5.99 -12.17
N ALA A 59 -3.70 -6.63 -11.06
CA ALA A 59 -4.17 -7.97 -10.71
C ALA A 59 -5.69 -7.99 -10.45
N ARG A 60 -6.23 -6.97 -9.78
CA ARG A 60 -7.68 -6.80 -9.53
C ARG A 60 -8.43 -6.51 -10.84
N ALA A 61 -7.92 -5.60 -11.66
CA ALA A 61 -8.50 -5.28 -12.98
C ALA A 61 -8.57 -6.50 -13.89
N ALA A 62 -7.53 -7.36 -13.86
CA ALA A 62 -7.50 -8.61 -14.60
C ALA A 62 -8.53 -9.64 -14.07
N ALA A 63 -8.72 -9.71 -12.74
CA ALA A 63 -9.66 -10.63 -12.11
C ALA A 63 -11.12 -10.24 -12.36
N ASP A 64 -11.47 -8.97 -12.16
CA ASP A 64 -12.84 -8.46 -12.29
C ASP A 64 -13.20 -8.06 -13.73
N ARG A 65 -12.22 -8.06 -14.66
CA ARG A 65 -12.34 -7.51 -16.03
C ARG A 65 -12.91 -6.09 -16.03
N GLY A 66 -12.58 -5.32 -15.00
CA GLY A 66 -13.05 -3.96 -14.79
C GLY A 66 -12.00 -2.94 -15.20
N GLU A 67 -12.40 -1.96 -16.00
CA GLU A 67 -11.60 -0.74 -16.24
C GLU A 67 -11.73 0.27 -15.08
N GLU A 68 -12.43 -0.09 -14.00
CA GLU A 68 -12.67 0.77 -12.85
C GLU A 68 -11.39 1.23 -12.13
N PHE A 69 -10.33 0.43 -12.22
CA PHE A 69 -9.01 0.75 -11.64
C PHE A 69 -8.11 1.53 -12.59
N ALA A 70 -8.47 1.66 -13.88
CA ALA A 70 -7.71 2.43 -14.86
C ALA A 70 -7.39 3.88 -14.40
N PRO A 71 -8.33 4.66 -13.82
CA PRO A 71 -8.00 5.99 -13.31
C PRO A 71 -6.94 5.96 -12.21
N LEU A 72 -7.03 5.01 -11.27
CA LEU A 72 -6.06 4.89 -10.18
C LEU A 72 -4.67 4.43 -10.68
N ILE A 73 -4.64 3.51 -11.65
CA ILE A 73 -3.38 3.07 -12.29
C ILE A 73 -2.70 4.26 -12.99
N ALA A 74 -3.47 5.09 -13.69
CA ALA A 74 -2.95 6.29 -14.34
C ALA A 74 -2.40 7.32 -13.33
N GLU A 75 -3.07 7.52 -12.19
CA GLU A 75 -2.56 8.36 -11.10
C GLU A 75 -1.24 7.83 -10.52
N ILE A 76 -1.11 6.52 -10.37
CA ILE A 76 0.14 5.89 -9.90
C ILE A 76 1.27 6.11 -10.92
N ASP A 77 1.00 5.93 -12.22
CA ASP A 77 1.99 6.16 -13.27
C ASP A 77 2.45 7.64 -13.30
N ASP A 78 1.55 8.60 -13.10
CA ASP A 78 1.90 10.03 -12.98
C ASP A 78 2.76 10.30 -11.73
N ALA A 79 2.39 9.73 -10.58
CA ALA A 79 3.18 9.84 -9.35
C ALA A 79 4.59 9.24 -9.49
N ILE A 80 4.71 8.08 -10.17
CA ILE A 80 6.00 7.46 -10.48
C ILE A 80 6.82 8.36 -11.41
N ALA A 81 6.21 8.95 -12.44
CA ALA A 81 6.89 9.86 -13.36
C ALA A 81 7.39 11.11 -12.62
N GLN A 82 6.57 11.67 -11.72
CA GLN A 82 6.94 12.83 -10.91
C GLN A 82 8.14 12.53 -9.99
N LEU A 83 8.16 11.36 -9.36
CA LEU A 83 9.24 10.94 -8.47
C LEU A 83 10.51 10.53 -9.20
N SER A 84 10.39 9.91 -10.38
CA SER A 84 11.53 9.44 -11.19
C SER A 84 12.27 10.58 -11.89
N GLY A 85 11.80 11.81 -11.71
CA GLY A 85 12.34 13.01 -12.31
C GLY A 85 11.29 13.62 -13.21
N GLY A 86 10.74 14.76 -12.80
CA GLY A 86 10.01 15.69 -13.67
C GLY A 86 10.87 16.24 -14.83
N GLU A 87 11.54 15.36 -15.57
CA GLU A 87 12.41 15.59 -16.72
C GLU A 87 11.70 15.33 -18.05
N ALA A 88 10.40 14.96 -18.05
CA ALA A 88 9.65 14.71 -19.29
C ALA A 88 8.92 15.93 -19.88
N LEU A 89 9.04 17.14 -19.31
CA LEU A 89 8.43 18.37 -19.85
C LEU A 89 9.35 19.59 -19.72
N GLY A 90 10.47 19.57 -20.44
CA GLY A 90 11.21 20.76 -20.88
C GLY A 90 10.89 21.10 -22.32
#